data_AF-D3XYD7-F1
#
_entry.id   AF-D3XYD7-F1
#
_cell.length_a   1.000
_cell.length_b   1.000
_cell.length_c   1.000
_cell.angle_alpha   90.00
_cell.angle_beta   90.00
_cell.angle_gamma   90.00
#
_symmetry.space_group_name_H-M   'P 1'
#
loop_
_entity.id
_entity.type
_entity.pdbx_description
1 polymer ?
#
loop_
_entity_poly.entity_id
_entity_poly.type
_entity_poly.pdbx_seq_one_letter_code
_entity_poly.pdbx_strand_id
1 'polypeptide(L)'
;DTIITWNDGGNIMESPTLTVLASDFVGRYLTIQNTFGSAGKAVALRVSGDRAAFYGCRILSYQDTLLDDTGSHYYSNCYIEGATDFICGNAASLFERCHLHSISTNNGSITAQHRNLASENTGFVFLG
;
A
#
# COMPACT_ATOMS: atom_id res chain seq x y z
N ASP A 1 15.75 -13.40 0.16
CA ASP A 1 14.65 -12.48 -0.15
C ASP A 1 13.78 -13.03 -1.25
N THR A 2 12.46 -12.93 -1.10
CA THR A 2 11.47 -13.29 -2.11
C THR A 2 10.89 -12.00 -2.67
N ILE A 3 11.10 -11.74 -3.97
CA ILE A 3 10.72 -10.48 -4.63
C ILE A 3 9.69 -10.77 -5.73
N ILE A 4 8.57 -10.04 -5.69
CA ILE A 4 7.54 -10.00 -6.73
C ILE A 4 7.64 -8.62 -7.39
N THR A 5 7.93 -8.58 -8.69
CA THR A 5 8.21 -7.33 -9.41
C THR A 5 7.36 -7.21 -10.68
N TRP A 6 6.90 -5.99 -10.94
CA TRP A 6 6.31 -5.58 -12.22
C TRP A 6 6.69 -4.12 -12.49
N ASN A 7 6.25 -3.55 -13.61
CA ASN A 7 6.62 -2.18 -14.00
C ASN A 7 5.53 -1.44 -14.79
N ASP A 8 4.26 -1.84 -14.65
CA ASP A 8 3.15 -1.17 -15.32
C ASP A 8 2.60 0.00 -14.49
N GLY A 9 2.00 0.97 -15.17
CA GLY A 9 1.51 2.20 -14.57
C GLY A 9 0.16 2.64 -15.15
N GLY A 10 -0.43 3.69 -14.57
CA GLY A 10 -1.72 4.21 -15.05
C GLY A 10 -2.90 3.73 -14.21
N ASN A 11 -3.74 2.84 -14.75
CA ASN A 11 -4.96 2.41 -14.07
C ASN A 11 -4.64 1.58 -12.81
N ILE A 12 -4.84 2.19 -11.65
CA ILE A 12 -4.50 1.62 -10.32
C ILE A 12 -5.24 0.32 -9.98
N MET A 13 -6.32 -0.02 -10.70
CA MET A 13 -7.06 -1.26 -10.48
C MET A 13 -6.53 -2.43 -11.33
N GLU A 14 -5.78 -2.13 -12.38
CA GLU A 14 -5.32 -3.09 -13.40
C GLU A 14 -3.79 -3.27 -13.41
N SER A 15 -3.04 -2.21 -13.11
CA SER A 15 -1.58 -2.21 -13.08
C SER A 15 -0.88 -2.61 -11.74
N PRO A 16 -1.56 -3.01 -10.63
CA PRO A 16 -0.84 -3.49 -9.45
C PRO A 16 0.08 -4.69 -9.74
N THR A 17 1.28 -4.69 -9.14
CA THR A 17 2.19 -5.85 -9.19
C THR A 17 1.58 -7.09 -8.53
N LEU A 18 0.88 -6.88 -7.40
CA LEU A 18 0.12 -7.92 -6.71
C LEU A 18 -1.23 -7.37 -6.27
N THR A 19 -2.30 -8.11 -6.53
CA THR A 19 -3.64 -7.82 -6.01
C THR A 19 -4.09 -8.93 -5.07
N VAL A 20 -4.45 -8.57 -3.84
CA VAL A 20 -5.00 -9.46 -2.82
C VAL A 20 -6.50 -9.22 -2.69
N LEU A 21 -7.29 -10.13 -3.25
CA LEU A 21 -8.76 -10.10 -3.16
C LEU A 21 -9.32 -11.08 -2.13
N ALA A 22 -8.51 -12.04 -1.68
CA ALA A 22 -8.94 -13.06 -0.72
C ALA A 22 -8.96 -12.50 0.70
N SER A 23 -10.05 -12.75 1.43
CA SER A 23 -10.09 -12.50 2.86
C SER A 23 -9.14 -13.41 3.63
N ASP A 24 -8.71 -12.95 4.81
CA ASP A 24 -7.81 -13.67 5.71
C ASP A 24 -6.42 -13.98 5.09
N PHE A 25 -6.05 -13.29 4.01
CA PHE A 25 -4.73 -13.43 3.40
C PHE A 25 -3.62 -13.01 4.38
N VAL A 26 -2.57 -13.81 4.48
CA VAL A 26 -1.38 -13.48 5.29
C VAL A 26 -0.12 -13.50 4.43
N GLY A 27 0.50 -12.33 4.27
CA GLY A 27 1.81 -12.17 3.64
C GLY A 27 2.92 -11.99 4.68
N ARG A 28 4.05 -12.68 4.53
CA ARG A 28 5.20 -12.54 5.45
C ARG A 28 6.51 -12.52 4.69
N TYR A 29 7.38 -11.57 5.02
CA TYR A 29 8.75 -11.48 4.50
C TYR A 29 8.83 -11.46 2.96
N LEU A 30 7.86 -10.79 2.32
CA LEU A 30 7.82 -10.57 0.88
C LEU A 30 8.27 -9.15 0.55
N THR A 31 8.98 -8.99 -0.57
CA THR A 31 9.12 -7.69 -1.25
C THR A 31 8.17 -7.66 -2.43
N ILE A 32 7.31 -6.66 -2.49
CA ILE A 32 6.39 -6.40 -3.59
C ILE A 32 6.76 -5.03 -4.14
N GLN A 33 7.17 -4.96 -5.41
CA GLN A 33 7.69 -3.73 -5.98
C GLN A 33 7.16 -3.45 -7.39
N ASN A 34 6.86 -2.18 -7.64
CA ASN A 34 6.59 -1.69 -8.99
C ASN A 34 7.71 -0.73 -9.42
N THR A 35 8.37 -1.03 -10.53
CA THR A 35 9.54 -0.30 -11.01
C THR A 35 9.22 0.67 -12.16
N PHE A 36 7.96 1.08 -12.34
CA PHE A 36 7.55 2.07 -13.35
C PHE A 36 8.24 3.43 -13.18
N GLY A 37 8.57 3.80 -11.93
CA GLY A 37 9.26 5.05 -11.60
C GLY A 37 8.32 6.25 -11.47
N SER A 38 8.86 7.45 -11.62
CA SER A 38 8.19 8.71 -11.26
C SER A 38 7.27 9.29 -12.34
N ALA A 39 6.99 8.55 -13.41
CA ALA A 39 6.20 9.05 -14.54
C ALA A 39 4.69 9.11 -14.26
N GLY A 40 4.23 8.49 -13.17
CA GLY A 40 2.83 8.48 -12.76
C GLY A 40 2.52 7.37 -11.76
N LYS A 41 1.22 7.08 -11.61
CA LYS A 41 0.69 6.07 -10.70
C LYS A 41 1.19 4.68 -11.05
N ALA A 42 1.68 3.95 -10.06
CA ALA A 42 2.25 2.63 -10.22
C ALA A 42 2.09 1.81 -8.93
N VAL A 43 1.02 1.05 -8.83
CA VAL A 43 0.71 0.30 -7.61
C VAL A 43 1.64 -0.91 -7.48
N ALA A 44 2.27 -1.07 -6.32
CA ALA A 44 2.99 -2.30 -5.98
C ALA A 44 2.01 -3.33 -5.41
N LEU A 45 1.24 -2.93 -4.40
CA LEU A 45 0.29 -3.81 -3.73
C LEU A 45 -1.10 -3.18 -3.70
N ARG A 46 -2.10 -3.92 -4.19
CA ARG A 46 -3.51 -3.63 -3.97
C ARG A 46 -4.11 -4.66 -3.01
N VAL A 47 -4.84 -4.20 -1.99
CA VAL A 47 -5.50 -5.08 -1.01
C VAL A 47 -6.98 -4.70 -0.90
N SER A 48 -7.87 -5.63 -1.21
CA SER A 48 -9.33 -5.45 -1.13
C SER A 48 -10.03 -6.58 -0.34
N GLY A 49 -9.30 -7.60 0.10
CA GLY A 49 -9.81 -8.73 0.85
C GLY A 49 -9.84 -8.45 2.35
N ASP A 50 -10.99 -8.65 3.01
CA ASP A 50 -11.13 -8.33 4.44
C ASP A 50 -10.23 -9.19 5.35
N ARG A 51 -9.73 -8.61 6.44
CA ARG A 51 -8.84 -9.24 7.43
C ARG A 51 -7.49 -9.73 6.86
N ALA A 52 -6.99 -9.06 5.82
CA ALA A 52 -5.64 -9.32 5.33
C ALA A 52 -4.56 -8.78 6.30
N ALA A 53 -3.46 -9.52 6.44
CA ALA A 53 -2.35 -9.13 7.30
C ALA A 53 -0.98 -9.30 6.62
N PHE A 54 -0.08 -8.37 6.88
CA PHE A 54 1.28 -8.34 6.32
C PHE A 54 2.31 -8.17 7.44
N TYR A 55 3.30 -9.05 7.50
CA TYR A 55 4.34 -9.04 8.54
C TYR A 55 5.74 -8.98 7.94
N GLY A 56 6.50 -7.93 8.26
CA GLY A 56 7.88 -7.80 7.79
C GLY A 56 8.01 -7.69 6.27
N CYS A 57 6.97 -7.21 5.59
CA CYS A 57 6.96 -7.06 4.14
C CYS A 57 7.58 -5.72 3.72
N ARG A 58 8.10 -5.68 2.49
CA ARG A 58 8.59 -4.46 1.83
C ARG A 58 7.64 -4.14 0.66
N ILE A 59 7.10 -2.94 0.61
CA ILE A 59 6.17 -2.49 -0.44
C ILE A 59 6.74 -1.22 -1.07
N LEU A 60 7.18 -1.31 -2.33
CA LEU A 60 8.06 -0.31 -2.95
C LEU A 60 7.50 0.18 -4.29
N SER A 61 7.34 1.49 -4.44
CA SER A 61 7.05 2.15 -5.71
C SER A 61 7.29 3.66 -5.55
N TYR A 62 6.73 4.48 -6.45
CA TYR A 62 6.83 5.94 -6.42
C TYR A 62 5.50 6.62 -6.09
N GLN A 63 4.48 6.50 -6.95
CA GLN A 63 3.14 7.07 -6.72
C GLN A 63 2.11 5.95 -6.56
N ASP A 64 1.22 6.07 -5.58
CA ASP A 64 0.17 5.11 -5.26
C ASP A 64 0.74 3.71 -4.89
N THR A 65 1.89 3.65 -4.19
CA THR A 65 2.62 2.40 -3.88
C THR A 65 1.74 1.30 -3.29
N LEU A 66 1.01 1.61 -2.22
CA LEU A 66 0.06 0.72 -1.56
C LEU A 66 -1.36 1.26 -1.77
N LEU A 67 -2.13 0.57 -2.60
CA LEU A 67 -3.57 0.77 -2.71
C LEU A 67 -4.29 -0.12 -1.70
N ASP A 68 -4.48 0.43 -0.51
CA ASP A 68 -5.22 -0.16 0.59
C ASP A 68 -6.73 0.10 0.40
N ASP A 69 -7.27 -0.58 -0.61
CA ASP A 69 -8.53 -0.28 -1.30
C ASP A 69 -9.75 -0.29 -0.35
N THR A 70 -10.03 -1.44 0.26
CA THR A 70 -11.18 -1.66 1.15
C THR A 70 -10.98 -2.88 2.03
N GLY A 71 -11.71 -2.97 3.14
CA GLY A 71 -11.59 -4.03 4.13
C GLY A 71 -10.84 -3.58 5.39
N SER A 72 -10.61 -4.53 6.31
CA SER A 72 -9.83 -4.31 7.53
C SER A 72 -8.45 -4.94 7.41
N HIS A 73 -7.37 -4.17 7.47
CA HIS A 73 -6.02 -4.69 7.24
C HIS A 73 -5.03 -4.37 8.37
N TYR A 74 -4.04 -5.25 8.53
CA TYR A 74 -2.99 -5.07 9.52
C TYR A 74 -1.60 -5.22 8.90
N TYR A 75 -0.79 -4.19 9.05
CA TYR A 75 0.60 -4.15 8.60
C TYR A 75 1.50 -4.03 9.83
N SER A 76 2.37 -5.02 10.03
CA SER A 76 3.23 -5.12 11.21
C SER A 76 4.70 -5.23 10.82
N ASN A 77 5.53 -4.34 11.35
CA ASN A 77 6.98 -4.32 11.09
C ASN A 77 7.33 -4.23 9.58
N CYS A 78 6.45 -3.65 8.76
CA CYS A 78 6.66 -3.51 7.32
C CYS A 78 7.51 -2.28 6.98
N TYR A 79 8.13 -2.31 5.81
CA TYR A 79 8.78 -1.17 5.19
C TYR A 79 7.96 -0.74 3.97
N ILE A 80 7.51 0.51 3.92
CA ILE A 80 6.70 1.04 2.82
C ILE A 80 7.38 2.28 2.28
N GLU A 81 7.63 2.31 0.97
CA GLU A 81 8.38 3.37 0.31
C GLU A 81 7.59 4.02 -0.84
N GLY A 82 7.66 5.34 -0.92
CA GLY A 82 7.14 6.07 -2.07
C GLY A 82 7.32 7.59 -1.94
N ALA A 83 6.74 8.32 -2.88
CA ALA A 83 6.88 9.77 -2.99
C ALA A 83 5.53 10.49 -2.86
N THR A 84 4.52 10.08 -3.65
CA THR A 84 3.22 10.76 -3.74
C THR A 84 2.10 9.77 -3.44
N ASP A 85 1.24 10.12 -2.49
CA ASP A 85 0.04 9.36 -2.12
C ASP A 85 0.34 7.87 -1.91
N PHE A 86 1.52 7.54 -1.38
CA PHE A 86 2.06 6.18 -1.49
C PHE A 86 1.37 5.15 -0.59
N ILE A 87 0.47 5.60 0.29
CA ILE A 87 -0.55 4.79 0.95
C ILE A 87 -1.91 5.44 0.66
N CYS A 88 -2.75 4.81 -0.17
CA CYS A 88 -4.03 5.36 -0.59
C CYS A 88 -5.17 4.35 -0.52
N GLY A 89 -6.41 4.82 -0.58
CA GLY A 89 -7.60 3.96 -0.52
C GLY A 89 -8.52 4.27 0.67
N ASN A 90 -9.48 3.38 0.92
CA ASN A 90 -10.53 3.56 1.92
C ASN A 90 -10.63 2.38 2.90
N ALA A 91 -9.57 1.59 3.10
CA ALA A 91 -9.56 0.54 4.11
C ALA A 91 -9.56 1.08 5.55
N ALA A 92 -9.89 0.21 6.49
CA ALA A 92 -9.72 0.39 7.93
C ALA A 92 -8.43 -0.32 8.37
N SER A 93 -7.33 0.40 8.49
CA SER A 93 -6.01 -0.23 8.55
C SER A 93 -5.14 0.28 9.67
N LEU A 94 -4.44 -0.66 10.32
CA LEU A 94 -3.43 -0.38 11.33
C LEU A 94 -2.04 -0.72 10.77
N PHE A 95 -1.16 0.28 10.77
CA PHE A 95 0.26 0.17 10.47
C PHE A 95 1.03 0.25 11.79
N GLU A 96 1.36 -0.90 12.36
CA GLU A 96 2.09 -1.00 13.63
C GLU A 96 3.58 -1.23 13.37
N ARG A 97 4.44 -0.42 14.00
CA ARG A 97 5.91 -0.52 13.92
C ARG A 97 6.44 -0.56 12.48
N CYS A 98 5.70 0.06 11.54
CA CYS A 98 6.10 0.14 10.16
C CYS A 98 7.06 1.31 9.94
N HIS A 99 8.05 1.12 9.08
CA HIS A 99 8.91 2.19 8.60
C HIS A 99 8.34 2.74 7.30
N LEU A 100 7.89 4.00 7.32
CA LEU A 100 7.40 4.71 6.13
C LEU A 100 8.53 5.60 5.59
N HIS A 101 9.03 5.26 4.41
CA HIS A 101 10.16 5.94 3.79
C HIS A 101 9.70 6.81 2.62
N SER A 102 9.74 8.13 2.80
CA SER A 102 9.51 9.05 1.69
C SER A 102 10.78 9.19 0.85
N ILE A 103 10.68 8.87 -0.44
CA ILE A 103 11.74 9.10 -1.45
C ILE A 103 11.46 10.35 -2.30
N SER A 104 10.46 11.15 -1.95
CA SER A 104 10.21 12.41 -2.67
C SER A 104 11.38 13.38 -2.50
N THR A 105 11.85 13.93 -3.62
CA THR A 105 12.88 14.98 -3.66
C THR A 105 12.31 16.40 -3.62
N ASN A 106 10.98 16.53 -3.69
CA ASN A 106 10.26 17.80 -3.70
C ASN A 106 9.04 17.71 -2.75
N ASN A 107 7.84 17.93 -3.29
CA ASN A 107 6.59 17.71 -2.58
C ASN A 107 6.23 16.23 -2.61
N GLY A 108 5.74 15.72 -1.50
CA GLY A 108 5.26 14.35 -1.37
C GLY A 108 4.18 14.25 -0.32
N SER A 109 3.48 13.15 -0.35
CA SER A 109 2.40 12.82 0.57
C SER A 109 2.51 11.35 0.93
N ILE A 110 2.41 11.06 2.22
CA ILE A 110 2.39 9.67 2.70
C ILE A 110 1.03 9.05 2.40
N THR A 111 -0.05 9.77 2.70
CA THR A 111 -1.41 9.23 2.64
C THR A 111 -2.35 10.01 1.73
N ALA A 112 -3.17 9.30 0.95
CA ALA A 112 -4.38 9.80 0.32
C ALA A 112 -5.58 8.92 0.72
N GLN A 113 -6.15 9.21 1.90
CA GLN A 113 -7.27 8.44 2.46
C GLN A 113 -8.59 8.90 1.81
N HIS A 114 -9.42 7.94 1.38
CA HIS A 114 -10.60 8.18 0.54
C HIS A 114 -11.95 8.03 1.28
N ARG A 115 -12.00 8.31 2.58
CA ARG A 115 -13.26 8.33 3.34
C ARG A 115 -14.11 9.50 2.85
N ASN A 116 -15.26 9.18 2.29
CA ASN A 116 -16.18 10.14 1.69
C ASN A 116 -17.38 10.44 2.59
N LEU A 117 -17.77 9.50 3.45
CA LEU A 117 -18.93 9.64 4.33
C LEU A 117 -18.53 9.56 5.80
N ALA A 118 -19.17 10.36 6.65
CA ALA A 118 -18.94 10.33 8.09
C ALA A 118 -19.33 9.00 8.76
N SER A 119 -20.21 8.22 8.11
CA SER A 119 -20.64 6.89 8.56
C SER A 119 -19.67 5.76 8.21
N GLU A 120 -18.66 6.01 7.38
CA GLU A 120 -17.65 5.02 7.05
C GLU A 120 -16.69 4.85 8.23
N ASN A 121 -16.59 3.61 8.74
CA ASN A 121 -15.67 3.24 9.81
C ASN A 121 -14.29 2.87 9.23
N THR A 122 -13.75 3.74 8.37
CA THR A 122 -12.50 3.55 7.64
C THR A 122 -11.47 4.61 8.02
N GLY A 123 -10.21 4.33 7.73
CA GLY A 123 -9.11 5.22 8.06
C GLY A 123 -7.79 4.46 8.26
N PHE A 124 -6.70 5.20 8.15
CA PHE A 124 -5.36 4.69 8.39
C PHE A 124 -4.86 5.14 9.76
N VAL A 125 -4.44 4.18 10.58
CA VAL A 125 -3.85 4.41 11.90
C VAL A 125 -2.39 3.98 11.86
N PHE A 126 -1.50 4.86 12.30
CA PHE A 126 -0.06 4.59 12.38
C PHE A 126 0.35 4.57 13.85
N LEU A 127 0.85 3.41 14.30
CA LEU A 127 1.27 3.19 15.69
C LEU A 127 2.76 2.81 15.71
N GLY A 128 3.57 3.67 16.33
CA GLY A 128 5.03 3.52 16.46
C GLY A 128 5.46 2.67 17.63
#